data_AF-A0AA36D8R9-F1
#
_entry.id   AF-A0AA36D8R9-F1
#
_cell.length_a   1.000
_cell.length_b   1.000
_cell.length_c   1.000
_cell.angle_alpha   90.00
_cell.angle_beta   90.00
_cell.angle_gamma   90.00
#
_symmetry.space_group_name_H-M   'P 1'
#
loop_
_entity.id
_entity.type
_entity.pdbx_description
1 polymer ?
#
loop_
_entity_poly.entity_id
_entity_poly.type
_entity_poly.pdbx_seq_one_letter_code
_entity_poly.pdbx_strand_id
1 'polypeptide(L)'
;MSNPFGDYNNQPVKSYSNGGGSIEDDVDYYEKEIERCMQESLDSTERSKRNLANSEQVGAKTAQDLLEQREKLERTEKNLDEIHRTTQQTQRSLNSLKSLFGGYFKNKFSKKPAEQPNDVSVPQSKSASHLSDTVSGMGSGSCSTSGSSGPTLSDSSMNAIKGSRWEAMDQQINDNLHGMSSQLSNLKNLGQALGREVEDQNQMLDRIQTKADRNDTIVRSQDHQMKKLLGYKGVDKPQDTSAFGSKK
;
A
#
# COMPACT_ATOMS: atom_id res chain seq x y z
N MET A 1 3.85 34.11 17.95
CA MET A 1 4.31 33.20 16.87
C MET A 1 5.51 33.87 16.23
N SER A 2 6.71 33.40 16.57
CA SER A 2 7.98 34.04 16.19
C SER A 2 8.53 33.36 14.92
N ASN A 3 8.98 34.20 13.99
CA ASN A 3 9.60 33.81 12.72
C ASN A 3 10.89 33.00 12.96
N PRO A 4 11.09 31.82 12.34
CA PRO A 4 12.27 30.99 12.56
C PRO A 4 13.44 31.24 11.58
N PHE A 5 13.41 32.34 10.81
CA PHE A 5 14.42 32.66 9.77
C PHE A 5 15.15 33.99 10.02
N GLY A 6 15.45 34.30 11.27
CA GLY A 6 16.25 35.46 11.64
C GLY A 6 17.61 35.04 12.21
N ASP A 7 18.68 35.50 11.56
CA ASP A 7 20.06 35.60 12.06
C ASP A 7 21.05 34.47 11.68
N TYR A 8 21.49 34.46 10.41
CA TYR A 8 22.75 33.84 9.98
C TYR A 8 23.62 34.84 9.23
N ASN A 9 23.78 36.06 9.73
CA ASN A 9 24.61 37.02 9.02
C ASN A 9 25.31 38.01 9.93
N ASN A 10 26.15 37.51 10.86
CA ASN A 10 27.36 38.21 11.30
C ASN A 10 28.25 37.32 12.20
N GLN A 11 28.88 36.28 11.64
CA GLN A 11 30.06 35.71 12.31
C GLN A 11 31.28 36.45 11.78
N PRO A 12 32.11 37.07 12.64
CA PRO A 12 33.30 37.77 12.19
C PRO A 12 34.23 36.76 11.49
N VAL A 13 34.58 37.05 10.23
CA VAL A 13 35.67 36.37 9.53
C VAL A 13 36.92 36.45 10.42
N LYS A 14 37.35 35.30 10.96
CA LYS A 14 38.59 35.19 11.73
C LYS A 14 39.73 35.59 10.80
N SER A 15 40.34 36.74 11.08
CA SER A 15 41.59 37.15 10.44
C SER A 15 42.73 36.41 11.12
N TYR A 16 43.50 35.65 10.34
CA TYR A 16 44.66 34.93 10.84
C TYR A 16 45.84 35.90 10.90
N SER A 17 46.09 36.38 12.11
CA SER A 17 47.36 37.01 12.49
C SER A 17 48.46 35.95 12.40
N ASN A 18 49.42 36.22 11.52
CA ASN A 18 50.72 35.54 11.36
C ASN A 18 51.34 35.14 12.72
N GLY A 19 51.41 33.84 12.98
CA GLY A 19 52.06 33.25 14.15
C GLY A 19 52.71 31.94 13.70
N GLY A 20 54.02 31.81 13.91
CA GLY A 20 54.84 30.71 13.41
C GLY A 20 54.52 29.34 14.02
N GLY A 21 53.44 28.72 13.54
CA GLY A 21 53.32 27.26 13.45
C GLY A 21 53.90 26.80 12.11
N SER A 22 54.56 25.64 12.08
CA SER A 22 55.04 25.08 10.82
C SER A 22 53.84 24.81 9.92
N ILE A 23 53.90 25.26 8.66
CA ILE A 23 52.88 25.00 7.62
C ILE A 23 52.53 23.50 7.54
N GLU A 24 53.49 22.64 7.89
CA GLU A 24 53.37 21.19 7.99
C GLU A 24 52.31 20.75 9.03
N ASP A 25 52.26 21.39 10.21
CA ASP A 25 51.28 21.07 11.27
C ASP A 25 49.84 21.40 10.82
N ASP A 26 49.67 22.49 10.08
CA ASP A 26 48.36 22.88 9.53
C ASP A 26 47.91 21.92 8.43
N VAL A 27 48.82 21.48 7.55
CA VAL A 27 48.53 20.52 6.47
C VAL A 27 48.10 19.17 7.06
N ASP A 28 48.83 18.65 8.03
CA ASP A 28 48.51 17.38 8.71
C ASP A 28 47.15 17.44 9.42
N TYR A 29 46.80 18.58 10.02
CA TYR A 29 45.50 18.81 10.63
C TYR A 29 44.36 18.73 9.59
N TYR A 30 44.49 19.41 8.45
CA TYR A 30 43.47 19.38 7.40
C TYR A 30 43.32 18.01 6.75
N GLU A 31 44.41 17.28 6.51
CA GLU A 31 44.34 15.92 5.97
C GLU A 31 43.55 14.98 6.87
N LYS A 32 43.79 15.06 8.19
CA LYS A 32 43.08 14.25 9.18
C LYS A 32 41.59 14.61 9.24
N GLU A 33 41.26 15.88 9.11
CA GLU A 33 39.87 16.34 9.14
C GLU A 33 39.10 15.90 7.87
N ILE A 34 39.74 15.96 6.71
CA ILE A 34 39.19 15.45 5.44
C ILE A 34 38.93 13.94 5.54
N GLU A 35 39.90 13.18 6.05
CA GLU A 35 39.78 11.74 6.23
C GLU A 35 38.65 11.37 7.20
N ARG A 36 38.55 12.06 8.34
CA ARG A 36 37.44 11.90 9.29
C ARG A 36 36.09 12.13 8.61
N CYS A 37 35.96 13.21 7.83
CA CYS A 37 34.71 13.55 7.14
C CYS A 37 34.32 12.50 6.09
N MET A 38 35.27 12.00 5.31
CA MET A 38 34.98 10.95 4.33
C MET A 38 34.63 9.62 5.00
N GLN A 39 35.32 9.25 6.07
CA GLN A 39 35.00 8.03 6.81
C GLN A 39 33.59 8.10 7.42
N GLU A 40 33.22 9.23 8.01
CA GLU A 40 31.86 9.47 8.51
C GLU A 40 30.82 9.40 7.39
N SER A 41 31.14 9.94 6.21
CA SER A 41 30.27 9.88 5.03
C SER A 41 30.09 8.44 4.54
N LEU A 42 31.17 7.66 4.47
CA LEU A 42 31.13 6.26 4.09
C LEU A 42 30.23 5.46 5.05
N ASP A 43 30.50 5.55 6.35
CA ASP A 43 29.70 4.89 7.40
C ASP A 43 28.21 5.27 7.31
N SER A 44 27.92 6.55 7.05
CA SER A 44 26.56 7.06 6.87
C SER A 44 25.87 6.47 5.64
N THR A 45 26.58 6.39 4.50
CA THR A 45 26.04 5.78 3.28
C THR A 45 25.80 4.28 3.43
N GLU A 46 26.68 3.56 4.12
CA GLU A 46 26.51 2.12 4.40
C GLU A 46 25.29 1.86 5.29
N ARG A 47 25.13 2.64 6.38
CA ARG A 47 23.94 2.58 7.24
C ARG A 47 22.68 2.86 6.44
N SER A 48 22.70 3.87 5.59
CA SER A 48 21.56 4.24 4.75
C SER A 48 21.19 3.13 3.78
N LYS A 49 22.17 2.54 3.08
CA LYS A 49 21.98 1.39 2.19
C LYS A 49 21.37 0.19 2.92
N ARG A 50 21.83 -0.11 4.14
CA ARG A 50 21.26 -1.17 4.98
C ARG A 50 19.81 -0.87 5.36
N ASN A 51 19.52 0.37 5.74
CA ASN A 51 18.16 0.80 6.07
C ASN A 51 17.23 0.68 4.86
N LEU A 52 17.67 1.09 3.67
CA LEU A 52 16.89 0.96 2.44
C LEU A 52 16.61 -0.50 2.10
N ALA A 53 17.61 -1.38 2.20
CA ALA A 53 17.41 -2.82 1.99
C ALA A 53 16.39 -3.42 2.99
N ASN A 54 16.44 -3.02 4.26
CA ASN A 54 15.45 -3.43 5.25
C ASN A 54 14.05 -2.90 4.89
N SER A 55 13.93 -1.64 4.48
CA SER A 55 12.66 -1.06 4.03
C SER A 55 12.09 -1.79 2.81
N GLU A 56 12.96 -2.21 1.89
CA GLU A 56 12.60 -2.95 0.70
C GLU A 56 12.01 -4.31 1.07
N GLN A 57 12.67 -5.04 1.96
CA GLN A 57 12.20 -6.33 2.47
C GLN A 57 10.85 -6.19 3.19
N VAL A 58 10.70 -5.20 4.06
CA VAL A 58 9.44 -4.94 4.76
C VAL A 58 8.34 -4.60 3.76
N GLY A 59 8.61 -3.72 2.80
CA GLY A 59 7.65 -3.36 1.76
C GLY A 59 7.23 -4.55 0.89
N ALA A 60 8.17 -5.41 0.50
CA ALA A 60 7.88 -6.62 -0.28
C ALA A 60 6.99 -7.58 0.51
N LYS A 61 7.23 -7.75 1.81
CA LYS A 61 6.35 -8.54 2.68
C LYS A 61 4.96 -7.91 2.79
N THR A 62 4.87 -6.60 2.99
CA THR A 62 3.59 -5.88 3.02
C THR A 62 2.83 -6.05 1.71
N ALA A 63 3.52 -6.04 0.56
CA ALA A 63 2.89 -6.29 -0.73
C ALA A 63 2.30 -7.71 -0.81
N GLN A 64 3.03 -8.72 -0.33
CA GLN A 64 2.52 -10.10 -0.26
C GLN A 64 1.28 -10.19 0.64
N ASP A 65 1.32 -9.56 1.81
CA ASP A 65 0.19 -9.54 2.74
C ASP A 65 -1.04 -8.88 2.09
N LEU A 66 -0.88 -7.78 1.35
CA LEU A 66 -1.98 -7.13 0.62
C LEU A 66 -2.55 -8.03 -0.48
N LEU A 67 -1.71 -8.75 -1.23
CA LEU A 67 -2.18 -9.69 -2.25
C LEU A 67 -3.00 -10.83 -1.63
N GLU A 68 -2.57 -11.38 -0.49
CA GLU A 68 -3.32 -12.40 0.25
C GLU A 68 -4.65 -11.84 0.78
N GLN A 69 -4.63 -10.63 1.34
CA GLN A 69 -5.84 -9.94 1.82
C GLN A 69 -6.84 -9.73 0.69
N ARG A 70 -6.38 -9.30 -0.49
CA ARG A 70 -7.23 -9.15 -1.66
C ARG A 70 -7.91 -10.46 -2.04
N GLU A 71 -7.18 -11.57 -2.08
CA GLU A 71 -7.76 -12.87 -2.43
C GLU A 71 -8.86 -13.29 -1.44
N LYS A 72 -8.71 -12.96 -0.15
CA LYS A 72 -9.75 -13.17 0.87
C LYS A 72 -10.98 -12.29 0.61
N LEU A 73 -10.78 -11.02 0.25
CA LEU A 73 -11.88 -10.12 -0.08
C LEU A 73 -12.63 -10.59 -1.34
N GLU A 74 -11.92 -11.01 -2.40
CA GLU A 74 -12.54 -11.55 -3.62
C GLU A 74 -13.37 -12.81 -3.33
N ARG A 75 -12.86 -13.73 -2.49
CA ARG A 75 -13.64 -14.89 -2.03
C ARG A 75 -14.87 -14.46 -1.23
N THR A 76 -14.74 -13.46 -0.36
CA THR A 76 -15.85 -12.95 0.44
C THR A 76 -16.93 -12.35 -0.44
N GLU A 77 -16.55 -11.52 -1.41
CA GLU A 77 -17.47 -10.93 -2.38
C GLU A 77 -18.20 -12.02 -3.18
N LYS A 78 -17.48 -13.03 -3.67
CA LYS A 78 -18.07 -14.17 -4.40
C LYS A 78 -19.04 -14.97 -3.53
N ASN A 79 -18.70 -15.23 -2.27
CA ASN A 79 -19.58 -15.93 -1.35
C ASN A 79 -20.87 -15.13 -1.08
N LEU A 80 -20.77 -13.81 -0.96
CA LEU A 80 -21.95 -12.95 -0.84
C LEU A 80 -22.82 -13.00 -2.11
N ASP A 81 -22.23 -13.02 -3.29
CA ASP A 81 -23.01 -13.16 -4.52
C ASP A 81 -23.70 -14.54 -4.61
N GLU A 82 -23.04 -15.61 -4.14
CA GLU A 82 -23.63 -16.95 -4.06
C GLU A 82 -24.78 -17.02 -3.04
N ILE A 83 -24.61 -16.40 -1.86
CA ILE A 83 -25.69 -16.26 -0.88
C ILE A 83 -26.87 -15.54 -1.52
N HIS A 84 -26.62 -14.43 -2.23
CA HIS A 84 -27.68 -13.68 -2.89
C HIS A 84 -28.47 -14.55 -3.88
N ARG A 85 -27.77 -15.31 -4.73
CA ARG A 85 -28.38 -16.25 -5.68
C ARG A 85 -29.18 -17.34 -4.96
N THR A 86 -28.63 -17.92 -3.90
CA THR A 86 -29.27 -18.96 -3.10
C THR A 86 -30.55 -18.43 -2.45
N THR A 87 -30.48 -17.25 -1.84
CA THR A 87 -31.61 -16.52 -1.29
C THR A 87 -32.69 -16.26 -2.34
N GLN A 88 -32.35 -15.88 -3.57
CA GLN A 88 -33.36 -15.75 -4.64
C GLN A 88 -34.04 -17.09 -4.97
N GLN A 89 -33.30 -18.19 -5.00
CA GLN A 89 -33.87 -19.52 -5.20
C GLN A 89 -34.78 -19.92 -4.03
N THR A 90 -34.33 -19.71 -2.79
CA THR A 90 -35.11 -19.92 -1.57
C THR A 90 -36.43 -19.13 -1.61
N GLN A 91 -36.41 -17.87 -2.06
CA GLN A 91 -37.64 -17.08 -2.16
C GLN A 91 -38.65 -17.70 -3.13
N ARG A 92 -38.19 -18.21 -4.29
CA ARG A 92 -39.07 -18.89 -5.25
C ARG A 92 -39.68 -20.15 -4.65
N SER A 93 -38.89 -20.93 -3.91
CA SER A 93 -39.36 -22.12 -3.19
C SER A 93 -40.35 -21.76 -2.08
N LEU A 94 -40.09 -20.75 -1.25
CA LEU A 94 -41.01 -20.27 -0.21
C LEU A 94 -42.35 -19.80 -0.80
N ASN A 95 -42.30 -19.06 -1.92
CA ASN A 95 -43.50 -18.62 -2.63
C ASN A 95 -44.33 -19.81 -3.13
N SER A 96 -43.67 -20.87 -3.62
CA SER A 96 -44.35 -22.10 -4.05
C SER A 96 -44.98 -22.87 -2.88
N LEU A 97 -44.32 -22.95 -1.72
CA LEU A 97 -44.82 -23.64 -0.53
C LEU A 97 -46.02 -22.91 0.11
N LYS A 98 -46.00 -21.58 0.17
CA LYS A 98 -47.15 -20.79 0.62
C LYS A 98 -48.40 -21.08 -0.21
N SER A 99 -48.24 -21.37 -1.50
CA SER A 99 -49.34 -21.70 -2.41
C SER A 99 -49.98 -23.07 -2.13
N LEU A 100 -49.32 -23.96 -1.39
CA LEU A 100 -49.80 -25.34 -1.15
C LEU A 100 -50.54 -25.51 0.18
N PHE A 101 -50.24 -24.68 1.19
CA PHE A 101 -50.85 -24.79 2.52
C PHE A 101 -52.05 -23.85 2.75
N GLY A 102 -52.39 -23.00 1.78
CA GLY A 102 -53.32 -21.88 1.96
C GLY A 102 -54.66 -21.92 1.20
N GLY A 103 -54.93 -22.90 0.33
CA GLY A 103 -56.25 -22.98 -0.32
C GLY A 103 -56.27 -23.63 -1.70
N TYR A 104 -57.33 -24.40 -1.92
CA TYR A 104 -57.71 -25.08 -3.16
C TYR A 104 -57.90 -24.10 -4.35
N PHE A 105 -57.65 -24.62 -5.57
CA PHE A 105 -58.01 -24.14 -6.92
C PHE A 105 -57.09 -23.17 -7.71
N LYS A 106 -56.75 -23.67 -8.91
CA LYS A 106 -56.59 -22.95 -10.20
C LYS A 106 -55.69 -21.71 -10.20
N ASN A 107 -54.40 -21.92 -10.48
CA ASN A 107 -53.71 -21.04 -11.43
C ASN A 107 -52.69 -21.85 -12.25
N LYS A 108 -53.18 -22.56 -13.28
CA LYS A 108 -52.35 -22.87 -14.44
C LYS A 108 -52.19 -21.56 -15.21
N PHE A 109 -50.96 -21.25 -15.65
CA PHE A 109 -50.56 -20.05 -16.39
C PHE A 109 -50.27 -18.80 -15.55
N SER A 110 -49.03 -18.63 -15.13
CA SER A 110 -48.39 -17.32 -15.23
C SER A 110 -46.90 -17.48 -15.56
N LYS A 111 -46.49 -16.68 -16.54
CA LYS A 111 -45.24 -16.73 -17.29
C LYS A 111 -44.01 -16.52 -16.39
N LYS A 112 -42.91 -17.23 -16.71
CA LYS A 112 -41.58 -16.99 -16.15
C LYS A 112 -41.21 -15.50 -16.33
N PRO A 113 -40.79 -14.76 -15.29
CA PRO A 113 -40.21 -13.44 -15.49
C PRO A 113 -38.89 -13.62 -16.24
N ALA A 114 -38.68 -12.82 -17.27
CA ALA A 114 -37.43 -12.76 -18.02
C ALA A 114 -36.27 -12.44 -17.07
N GLU A 115 -35.26 -13.30 -17.11
CA GLU A 115 -33.99 -13.15 -16.41
C GLU A 115 -33.26 -11.97 -17.09
N GLN A 116 -33.20 -10.82 -16.44
CA GLN A 116 -32.35 -9.72 -16.89
C GLN A 116 -30.89 -10.10 -16.61
N PRO A 117 -30.02 -10.15 -17.63
CA PRO A 117 -28.59 -10.36 -17.43
C PRO A 117 -28.01 -9.01 -16.99
N ASN A 118 -28.08 -8.72 -15.70
CA ASN A 118 -27.32 -7.62 -15.12
C ASN A 118 -25.93 -8.14 -14.73
N ASP A 119 -25.17 -8.62 -15.73
CA ASP A 119 -23.72 -8.78 -15.59
C ASP A 119 -23.11 -7.37 -15.68
N VAL A 120 -23.23 -6.61 -14.59
CA VAL A 120 -22.30 -5.51 -14.36
C VAL A 120 -21.00 -6.20 -13.93
N SER A 121 -20.20 -6.63 -14.92
CA SER A 121 -18.84 -7.07 -14.67
C SER A 121 -18.09 -5.87 -14.10
N VAL A 122 -17.96 -5.81 -12.78
CA VAL A 122 -17.11 -4.84 -12.12
C VAL A 122 -15.71 -5.05 -12.71
N PRO A 123 -15.07 -4.02 -13.28
CA PRO A 123 -13.75 -4.18 -13.87
C PRO A 123 -12.82 -4.69 -12.78
N GLN A 124 -12.28 -5.89 -12.98
CA GLN A 124 -11.30 -6.48 -12.08
C GLN A 124 -10.09 -5.55 -12.07
N SER A 125 -9.86 -4.87 -10.94
CA SER A 125 -8.73 -3.93 -10.87
C SER A 125 -7.41 -4.68 -11.09
N LYS A 126 -6.55 -4.10 -11.92
CA LYS A 126 -5.20 -4.58 -12.24
C LYS A 126 -4.16 -4.17 -11.18
N SER A 127 -4.58 -3.61 -10.05
CA SER A 127 -3.68 -3.20 -8.97
C SER A 127 -2.87 -4.36 -8.41
N ALA A 128 -3.49 -5.54 -8.27
CA ALA A 128 -2.82 -6.74 -7.77
C ALA A 128 -1.71 -7.21 -8.70
N SER A 129 -1.98 -7.24 -10.02
CA SER A 129 -0.96 -7.60 -11.01
C SER A 129 0.14 -6.56 -11.07
N HIS A 130 -0.19 -5.26 -11.00
CA HIS A 130 0.82 -4.21 -10.97
C HIS A 130 1.68 -4.30 -9.70
N LEU A 131 1.10 -4.63 -8.54
CA LEU A 131 1.83 -4.82 -7.30
C LEU A 131 2.75 -6.04 -7.36
N SER A 132 2.28 -7.17 -7.90
CA SER A 132 3.13 -8.35 -8.10
C SER A 132 4.26 -8.10 -9.09
N ASP A 133 3.99 -7.36 -10.16
CA ASP A 133 4.98 -7.00 -11.18
C ASP A 133 6.03 -6.05 -10.59
N THR A 134 5.60 -5.09 -9.77
CA THR A 134 6.50 -4.16 -9.09
C THR A 134 7.43 -4.90 -8.13
N VAL A 135 6.90 -5.80 -7.30
CA VAL A 135 7.71 -6.60 -6.37
C VAL A 135 8.66 -7.54 -7.11
N SER A 136 8.20 -8.16 -8.21
CA SER A 136 9.03 -9.05 -9.02
C SER A 136 10.14 -8.29 -9.76
N GLY A 137 9.84 -7.07 -10.21
CA GLY A 137 10.78 -6.18 -10.88
C GLY A 137 11.88 -5.64 -9.96
N MET A 138 11.65 -5.57 -8.65
CA MET A 138 12.66 -5.07 -7.69
C MET A 138 13.90 -5.99 -7.61
N GLY A 139 13.73 -7.30 -7.80
CA GLY A 139 14.85 -8.26 -7.82
C GLY A 139 15.68 -8.21 -9.11
N SER A 140 15.14 -7.63 -10.18
CA SER A 140 15.85 -7.40 -11.44
C SER A 140 16.33 -5.95 -11.43
N GLY A 141 17.56 -5.70 -11.01
CA GLY A 141 18.13 -4.37 -10.73
C GLY A 141 18.24 -3.38 -11.90
N SER A 142 17.24 -3.31 -12.78
CA SER A 142 17.15 -2.43 -13.92
C SER A 142 15.99 -1.44 -13.72
N CYS A 143 16.11 -0.57 -12.72
CA CYS A 143 15.43 0.71 -12.78
C CYS A 143 16.47 1.74 -13.27
N SER A 144 16.39 2.11 -14.55
CA SER A 144 17.20 3.18 -15.10
C SER A 144 16.69 4.51 -14.55
N THR A 145 17.24 4.93 -13.41
CA THR A 145 17.02 6.25 -12.85
C THR A 145 17.65 7.27 -13.80
N SER A 146 16.82 8.03 -14.51
CA SER A 146 17.27 9.16 -15.34
C SER A 146 17.66 10.38 -14.52
N GLY A 147 17.72 10.25 -13.19
CA GLY A 147 18.24 11.26 -12.27
C GLY A 147 19.72 11.00 -12.05
N SER A 148 20.57 11.77 -12.74
CA SER A 148 22.00 11.84 -12.45
C SER A 148 22.20 12.14 -10.96
N SER A 149 22.61 11.14 -10.17
CA SER A 149 23.32 11.40 -8.92
C SER A 149 24.57 12.18 -9.32
N GLY A 150 24.53 13.51 -9.16
CA GLY A 150 25.68 14.36 -9.45
C GLY A 150 26.86 13.98 -8.54
N PRO A 151 28.08 14.33 -8.94
CA PRO A 151 29.27 14.02 -8.15
C PRO A 151 29.13 14.62 -6.74
N THR A 152 29.53 13.86 -5.73
CA THR A 152 29.61 14.26 -4.31
C THR A 152 30.47 15.50 -4.10
N LEU A 153 31.51 15.63 -4.92
CA LEU A 153 32.51 16.67 -4.86
C LEU A 153 32.51 17.53 -6.13
N SER A 154 32.96 18.79 -6.00
CA SER A 154 33.19 19.66 -7.15
C SER A 154 34.36 19.16 -8.00
N ASP A 155 34.41 19.49 -9.29
CA ASP A 155 35.50 19.08 -10.20
C ASP A 155 36.89 19.49 -9.69
N SER A 156 36.98 20.65 -9.03
CA SER A 156 38.22 21.14 -8.42
C SER A 156 38.64 20.28 -7.22
N SER A 157 37.68 19.86 -6.40
CA SER A 157 37.92 18.99 -5.26
C SER A 157 38.30 17.58 -5.74
N MET A 158 37.64 17.08 -6.79
CA MET A 158 37.92 15.77 -7.36
C MET A 158 39.35 15.69 -7.93
N ASN A 159 39.79 16.75 -8.63
CA ASN A 159 41.18 16.84 -9.10
C ASN A 159 42.20 16.94 -7.96
N ALA A 160 41.83 17.53 -6.82
CA ALA A 160 42.72 17.64 -5.66
C ALA A 160 42.89 16.30 -4.92
N ILE A 161 41.88 15.43 -4.94
CA ILE A 161 41.95 14.10 -4.32
C ILE A 161 42.45 13.00 -5.26
N LYS A 162 42.56 13.28 -6.56
CA LYS A 162 42.96 12.30 -7.57
C LYS A 162 44.37 11.76 -7.32
N GLY A 163 44.53 10.43 -7.33
CA GLY A 163 45.77 9.73 -7.04
C GLY A 163 46.09 9.58 -5.54
N SER A 164 45.18 10.00 -4.65
CA SER A 164 45.32 9.83 -3.21
C SER A 164 44.43 8.70 -2.67
N ARG A 165 44.60 8.34 -1.38
CA ARG A 165 43.70 7.40 -0.69
C ARG A 165 42.24 7.88 -0.63
N TRP A 166 42.03 9.19 -0.75
CA TRP A 166 40.72 9.84 -0.69
C TRP A 166 39.87 9.60 -1.94
N GLU A 167 40.51 9.38 -3.09
CA GLU A 167 39.81 9.02 -4.34
C GLU A 167 39.03 7.70 -4.19
N ALA A 168 39.64 6.69 -3.56
CA ALA A 168 38.98 5.40 -3.35
C ALA A 168 37.78 5.52 -2.40
N MET A 169 37.88 6.34 -1.34
CA MET A 169 36.77 6.59 -0.42
C MET A 169 35.63 7.36 -1.11
N ASP A 170 35.95 8.40 -1.88
CA ASP A 170 34.95 9.17 -2.63
C ASP A 170 34.24 8.32 -3.70
N GLN A 171 34.97 7.46 -4.41
CA GLN A 171 34.37 6.49 -5.35
C GLN A 171 33.38 5.55 -4.64
N GLN A 172 33.74 5.00 -3.48
CA GLN A 172 32.82 4.14 -2.71
C GLN A 172 31.58 4.88 -2.21
N ILE A 173 31.73 6.14 -1.78
CA ILE A 173 30.61 6.99 -1.40
C ILE A 173 29.69 7.21 -2.60
N ASN A 174 30.23 7.57 -3.77
CA ASN A 174 29.47 7.76 -5.00
C ASN A 174 28.74 6.47 -5.43
N ASP A 175 29.40 5.32 -5.37
CA ASP A 175 28.80 4.02 -5.70
C ASP A 175 27.65 3.68 -4.73
N ASN A 176 27.84 3.92 -3.43
CA ASN A 176 26.79 3.72 -2.44
C ASN A 176 25.61 4.65 -2.70
N LEU A 177 25.84 5.94 -3.00
CA LEU A 177 24.78 6.90 -3.30
C LEU A 177 24.03 6.54 -4.59
N HIS A 178 24.71 6.02 -5.61
CA HIS A 178 24.06 5.52 -6.82
C HIS A 178 23.17 4.31 -6.51
N GLY A 179 23.68 3.35 -5.74
CA GLY A 179 22.90 2.20 -5.27
C GLY A 179 21.68 2.62 -4.44
N MET A 180 21.85 3.58 -3.53
CA MET A 180 20.77 4.15 -2.73
C MET A 180 19.71 4.86 -3.60
N SER A 181 20.12 5.59 -4.63
CA SER A 181 19.21 6.25 -5.58
C SER A 181 18.30 5.24 -6.30
N SER A 182 18.89 4.13 -6.77
CA SER A 182 18.13 3.02 -7.37
C SER A 182 17.16 2.37 -6.38
N GLN A 183 17.62 2.06 -5.16
CA GLN A 183 16.77 1.50 -4.10
C GLN A 183 15.61 2.43 -3.72
N LEU A 184 15.85 3.75 -3.64
CA LEU A 184 14.81 4.74 -3.37
C LEU A 184 13.78 4.81 -4.50
N SER A 185 14.21 4.70 -5.75
CA SER A 185 13.31 4.62 -6.92
C SER A 185 12.43 3.36 -6.85
N ASN A 186 13.01 2.20 -6.52
CA ASN A 186 12.27 0.97 -6.30
C ASN A 186 11.25 1.10 -5.17
N LEU A 187 11.66 1.64 -4.02
CA LEU A 187 10.78 1.90 -2.88
C LEU A 187 9.66 2.89 -3.23
N LYS A 188 9.92 3.91 -4.03
CA LYS A 188 8.90 4.84 -4.53
C LYS A 188 7.86 4.10 -5.38
N ASN A 189 8.31 3.29 -6.33
CA ASN A 189 7.41 2.52 -7.20
C ASN A 189 6.58 1.53 -6.39
N LEU A 190 7.20 0.83 -5.43
CA LEU A 190 6.53 -0.05 -4.50
C LEU A 190 5.49 0.70 -3.66
N GLY A 191 5.86 1.83 -3.06
CA GLY A 191 4.93 2.65 -2.27
C GLY A 191 3.73 3.12 -3.08
N GLN A 192 3.92 3.50 -4.34
CA GLN A 192 2.80 3.83 -5.24
C GLN A 192 1.92 2.61 -5.55
N ALA A 193 2.51 1.45 -5.80
CA ALA A 193 1.76 0.23 -6.07
C ALA A 193 0.96 -0.23 -4.85
N LEU A 194 1.57 -0.21 -3.66
CA LEU A 194 0.92 -0.48 -2.38
C LEU A 194 -0.26 0.47 -2.15
N GLY A 195 -0.06 1.78 -2.37
CA GLY A 195 -1.11 2.78 -2.21
C GLY A 195 -2.31 2.55 -3.14
N ARG A 196 -2.07 2.20 -4.41
CA ARG A 196 -3.15 1.85 -5.36
C ARG A 196 -3.90 0.58 -4.93
N GLU A 197 -3.18 -0.44 -4.48
CA GLU A 197 -3.80 -1.68 -4.01
C GLU A 197 -4.68 -1.46 -2.77
N VAL A 198 -4.23 -0.64 -1.81
CA VAL A 198 -5.04 -0.29 -0.64
C VAL A 198 -6.31 0.45 -1.03
N GLU A 199 -6.22 1.43 -1.94
CA GLU A 199 -7.40 2.16 -2.42
C GLU A 199 -8.42 1.23 -3.10
N ASP A 200 -7.95 0.30 -3.93
CA ASP A 200 -8.82 -0.66 -4.60
C ASP A 200 -9.44 -1.68 -3.63
N GLN A 201 -8.70 -2.10 -2.60
CA GLN A 201 -9.23 -2.92 -1.52
C GLN A 201 -10.27 -2.18 -0.68
N ASN A 202 -10.08 -0.89 -0.41
CA ASN A 202 -11.09 -0.05 0.27
C ASN A 202 -12.40 -0.02 -0.52
N GLN A 203 -12.33 0.21 -1.83
CA GLN A 203 -13.51 0.16 -2.69
C GLN A 203 -14.17 -1.23 -2.72
N MET A 204 -13.37 -2.31 -2.62
CA MET A 204 -13.90 -3.67 -2.51
C MET A 204 -14.62 -3.89 -1.18
N LEU A 205 -14.07 -3.39 -0.08
CA LEU A 205 -14.70 -3.44 1.24
C LEU A 205 -16.07 -2.75 1.25
N ASP A 206 -16.20 -1.56 0.65
CA ASP A 206 -17.48 -0.85 0.54
C ASP A 206 -18.55 -1.66 -0.22
N ARG A 207 -18.14 -2.31 -1.32
CA ARG A 207 -19.03 -3.20 -2.09
C ARG A 207 -19.42 -4.44 -1.28
N ILE A 208 -18.46 -5.08 -0.61
CA ILE A 208 -18.68 -6.24 0.26
C ILE A 208 -19.65 -5.88 1.39
N GLN A 209 -19.45 -4.73 2.05
CA GLN A 209 -20.34 -4.28 3.13
C GLN A 209 -21.77 -4.10 2.61
N THR A 210 -21.94 -3.40 1.48
CA THR A 210 -23.27 -3.21 0.86
C THR A 210 -23.94 -4.54 0.51
N LYS A 211 -23.19 -5.50 -0.06
CA LYS A 211 -23.69 -6.84 -0.38
C LYS A 211 -24.03 -7.63 0.88
N ALA A 212 -23.23 -7.53 1.93
CA ALA A 212 -23.44 -8.20 3.20
C ALA A 212 -24.71 -7.72 3.90
N ASP A 213 -24.90 -6.40 4.03
CA ASP A 213 -26.09 -5.80 4.64
C ASP A 213 -27.38 -6.19 3.91
N ARG A 214 -27.33 -6.17 2.57
CA ARG A 214 -28.43 -6.64 1.72
C ARG A 214 -28.74 -8.11 1.96
N ASN A 215 -27.72 -8.97 1.96
CA ASN A 215 -27.91 -10.40 2.15
C ASN A 215 -28.44 -10.74 3.54
N ASP A 216 -27.91 -10.11 4.60
CA ASP A 216 -28.37 -10.30 5.98
C ASP A 216 -29.87 -9.94 6.11
N THR A 217 -30.27 -8.79 5.55
CA THR A 217 -31.67 -8.35 5.55
C THR A 217 -32.59 -9.38 4.88
N ILE A 218 -32.20 -9.89 3.71
CA ILE A 218 -33.05 -10.84 2.97
C ILE A 218 -33.08 -12.21 3.68
N VAL A 219 -31.93 -12.71 4.15
CA VAL A 219 -31.84 -13.99 4.87
C VAL A 219 -32.73 -13.98 6.11
N ARG A 220 -32.71 -12.89 6.89
CA ARG A 220 -33.59 -12.75 8.07
C ARG A 220 -35.06 -12.71 7.71
N SER A 221 -35.42 -12.00 6.65
CA SER A 221 -36.81 -11.95 6.16
C SER A 221 -37.28 -13.35 5.75
N GLN A 222 -36.43 -14.11 5.07
CA GLN A 222 -36.71 -15.48 4.65
C GLN A 222 -36.81 -16.45 5.83
N ASP A 223 -35.90 -16.36 6.81
CA ASP A 223 -35.96 -17.16 8.03
C ASP A 223 -37.27 -16.93 8.78
N HIS A 224 -37.68 -15.66 8.93
CA HIS A 224 -38.98 -15.32 9.53
C HIS A 224 -40.17 -15.89 8.73
N GLN A 225 -40.16 -15.76 7.40
CA GLN A 225 -41.21 -16.33 6.54
C GLN A 225 -41.30 -17.86 6.70
N MET A 226 -40.15 -18.54 6.77
CA MET A 226 -40.06 -19.98 6.89
C MET A 226 -40.56 -20.47 8.26
N LYS A 227 -40.18 -19.79 9.35
CA LYS A 227 -40.72 -20.06 10.70
C LYS A 227 -42.24 -19.89 10.77
N LYS A 228 -42.77 -18.87 10.11
CA LYS A 228 -44.22 -18.66 10.03
C LYS A 228 -44.93 -19.78 9.25
N LEU A 229 -44.36 -20.25 8.14
CA LEU A 229 -44.90 -21.38 7.37
C LEU A 229 -44.89 -22.69 8.17
N LEU A 230 -43.88 -22.90 9.03
CA LEU A 230 -43.80 -24.06 9.92
C LEU A 230 -44.73 -23.98 11.15
N GLY A 231 -45.47 -22.88 11.32
CA GLY A 231 -46.47 -22.74 12.38
C GLY A 231 -45.91 -22.33 13.75
N TYR A 232 -44.67 -21.83 13.83
CA TYR A 232 -44.15 -21.25 15.06
C TYR A 232 -44.99 -20.03 15.47
N LYS A 233 -45.53 -20.03 16.70
CA LYS A 233 -46.28 -18.90 17.29
C LYS A 233 -45.32 -17.96 18.02
N GLY A 234 -45.50 -16.65 17.88
CA GLY A 234 -44.68 -15.62 18.56
C GLY A 234 -43.36 -15.26 17.88
N VAL A 235 -43.24 -15.47 16.56
CA VAL A 235 -42.04 -15.05 15.83
C VAL A 235 -42.01 -13.52 15.74
N ASP A 236 -41.09 -12.88 16.46
CA ASP A 236 -40.86 -11.45 16.36
C ASP A 236 -40.39 -11.08 14.95
N LYS A 237 -40.77 -9.88 14.49
CA LYS A 237 -40.27 -9.35 13.22
C LYS A 237 -38.74 -9.21 13.30
N PRO A 238 -37.99 -9.54 12.24
CA PRO A 238 -36.55 -9.42 12.26
C PRO A 238 -36.15 -7.98 12.61
N GLN A 239 -35.27 -7.81 13.61
CA GLN A 239 -34.70 -6.51 13.95
C GLN A 239 -33.70 -6.08 12.88
N ASP A 240 -33.76 -4.80 12.52
CA ASP A 240 -32.83 -4.18 11.60
C ASP A 240 -31.49 -3.98 12.31
N THR A 241 -30.45 -4.71 11.88
CA THR A 241 -29.09 -4.56 12.45
C THR A 241 -28.14 -3.90 11.47
N SER A 242 -28.66 -3.15 10.49
CA SER A 242 -27.85 -2.28 9.62
C SER A 242 -26.98 -1.27 10.39
N ALA A 243 -27.13 -1.19 11.72
CA ALA A 243 -26.30 -0.41 12.61
C ALA A 243 -25.07 -1.18 13.14
N PHE A 244 -24.13 -1.56 12.27
CA PHE A 244 -22.70 -1.52 12.64
C PHE A 244 -22.14 -0.16 12.19
N GLY A 245 -22.60 0.92 12.85
CA GLY A 245 -22.15 2.27 12.53
C GLY A 245 -23.07 3.40 12.97
N SER A 246 -23.40 3.48 14.27
CA SER A 246 -23.59 4.77 14.97
C SER A 246 -23.96 4.51 16.43
N LYS A 247 -22.95 4.34 17.27
CA LYS A 247 -23.02 4.74 18.67
C LYS A 247 -21.76 5.55 19.00
N LYS A 248 -21.95 6.86 18.92
CA LYS A 248 -21.11 7.99 19.38
C LYS A 248 -19.75 8.17 18.74
#